data_AF-A0A2V0PKF1-F1
#
_entry.id   AF-A0A2V0PKF1-F1
#
_cell.length_a   1.000
_cell.length_b   1.000
_cell.length_c   1.000
_cell.angle_alpha   90.00
_cell.angle_beta   90.00
_cell.angle_gamma   90.00
#
_symmetry.space_group_name_H-M   'P 1'
#
loop_
_entity.id
_entity.type
_entity.pdbx_description
1 polymer ?
#
loop_
_entity_poly.entity_id
_entity_poly.type
_entity_poly.pdbx_seq_one_letter_code
_entity_poly.pdbx_strand_id
1 'polypeptide(L)'
;MSKQSKGAANRLHHPEPEQRAQHARWLASLFADPASLASQTAAAYSELLDEVLLDVAVEAHREAKLGLAPPPPPPAPPPPRPLDPLPGARGPTDVFGQAHPPSAMEQITCMKCGRKVAAGRFAPHLEKCLGGGRQSSRQATRRGAG
;
A
#
# COMPACT_ATOMS: atom_id res chain seq x y z
N MET A 1 -17.76 5.43 -36.81
CA MET A 1 -16.68 4.42 -36.77
C MET A 1 -15.46 5.12 -37.35
N SER A 2 -14.32 5.38 -36.72
CA SER A 2 -13.74 4.91 -35.47
C SER A 2 -12.77 6.00 -34.97
N LYS A 3 -12.88 6.38 -33.70
CA LYS A 3 -11.87 7.23 -33.05
C LYS A 3 -10.71 6.34 -32.62
N GLN A 4 -9.55 6.47 -33.26
CA GLN A 4 -8.33 5.82 -32.81
C GLN A 4 -7.77 6.56 -31.60
N SER A 5 -7.85 5.93 -30.42
CA SER A 5 -7.18 6.37 -29.21
C SER A 5 -5.69 6.05 -29.31
N LYS A 6 -4.84 7.08 -29.43
CA LYS A 6 -3.40 6.95 -29.21
C LYS A 6 -3.15 6.86 -27.70
N GLY A 7 -3.08 5.63 -27.20
CA GLY A 7 -2.48 5.36 -25.89
C GLY A 7 -0.97 5.52 -26.00
N ALA A 8 -0.41 6.57 -25.39
CA ALA A 8 1.03 6.75 -25.25
C ALA A 8 1.54 5.75 -24.21
N ALA A 9 1.98 4.58 -24.68
CA ALA A 9 2.72 3.64 -23.87
C ALA A 9 4.09 4.25 -23.55
N ASN A 10 4.37 4.43 -22.26
CA ASN A 10 5.64 4.86 -21.72
C ASN A 10 6.72 3.81 -22.04
N ARG A 11 7.35 3.89 -23.23
CA ARG A 11 8.49 3.04 -23.58
C ARG A 11 9.70 3.53 -22.80
N LEU A 12 10.13 2.75 -21.82
CA LEU A 12 11.46 2.87 -21.23
C LEU A 12 12.46 2.75 -22.40
N HIS A 13 13.13 3.85 -22.73
CA HIS A 13 14.20 3.87 -23.72
C HIS A 13 15.36 3.05 -23.17
N HIS A 14 15.51 1.80 -23.63
CA HIS A 14 16.74 1.05 -23.42
C HIS A 14 17.83 1.68 -24.29
N PRO A 15 18.96 2.12 -23.71
CA PRO A 15 20.08 2.63 -24.49
C PRO A 15 20.61 1.54 -25.42
N GLU A 16 20.93 1.92 -26.66
CA GLU A 16 21.53 1.04 -27.67
C GLU A 16 22.77 0.34 -27.08
N PRO A 17 23.06 -0.93 -27.44
CA PRO A 17 24.24 -1.66 -26.97
C PRO A 17 25.55 -0.86 -27.08
N GLU A 18 25.72 -0.06 -28.12
CA GLU A 18 26.90 0.79 -28.31
C GLU A 18 27.00 1.91 -27.26
N GLN A 19 25.88 2.54 -26.91
CA GLN A 19 25.81 3.57 -25.86
C GLN A 19 26.14 2.98 -24.49
N ARG A 20 25.66 1.76 -24.21
CA ARG A 20 25.99 1.03 -22.97
C ARG A 20 27.48 0.71 -22.89
N ALA A 21 28.09 0.28 -24.01
CA ALA A 21 29.52 0.01 -24.08
C ALA A 21 30.36 1.28 -23.88
N GLN A 22 29.94 2.41 -24.46
CA GLN A 22 30.61 3.69 -24.27
C GLN A 22 30.54 4.16 -22.82
N HIS A 23 29.36 4.08 -22.18
CA HIS A 23 29.21 4.41 -20.76
C HIS A 23 30.06 3.50 -19.87
N ALA A 24 30.12 2.19 -20.15
CA ALA A 24 30.95 1.26 -19.40
C ALA A 24 32.44 1.61 -19.49
N ARG A 25 32.93 1.98 -20.69
CA ARG A 25 34.32 2.42 -20.89
C ARG A 25 34.63 3.72 -20.14
N TRP A 26 33.72 4.69 -20.17
CA TRP A 26 33.87 5.93 -19.44
C TRP A 26 33.92 5.67 -17.92
N LEU A 27 33.00 4.87 -17.38
CA LEU A 27 33.03 4.48 -15.97
C LEU A 27 34.33 3.78 -15.61
N ALA A 28 34.77 2.81 -16.41
CA ALA A 28 36.04 2.11 -16.19
C ALA A 28 37.24 3.06 -16.19
N SER A 29 37.24 4.11 -17.02
CA SER A 29 38.33 5.10 -17.02
C SER A 29 38.42 5.91 -15.73
N LEU A 30 37.30 6.13 -15.02
CA LEU A 30 37.32 6.82 -13.72
C LEU A 30 38.07 6.01 -12.65
N PHE A 31 38.08 4.68 -12.79
CA PHE A 31 38.72 3.74 -11.88
C PHE A 31 40.10 3.25 -12.36
N ALA A 32 40.63 3.80 -13.45
CA ALA A 32 41.90 3.35 -14.02
C ALA A 32 43.10 3.59 -13.09
N ASP A 33 43.07 4.65 -12.29
CA ASP A 33 44.07 4.97 -11.28
C ASP A 33 43.52 4.62 -9.88
N PRO A 34 44.17 3.73 -9.10
CA PRO A 34 43.75 3.42 -7.74
C PRO A 34 43.86 4.61 -6.78
N ALA A 35 44.72 5.59 -7.08
CA ALA A 35 44.82 6.82 -6.31
C ALA A 35 43.81 7.89 -6.76
N SER A 36 42.97 7.61 -7.75
CA SER A 36 41.93 8.56 -8.17
C SER A 36 40.90 8.76 -7.06
N LEU A 37 40.28 9.94 -7.03
CA LEU A 37 39.18 10.22 -6.09
C LEU A 37 38.03 9.21 -6.24
N ALA A 38 37.71 8.80 -7.47
CA ALA A 38 36.64 7.85 -7.74
C ALA A 38 36.96 6.47 -7.14
N SER A 39 38.17 5.97 -7.36
CA SER A 39 38.65 4.69 -6.82
C SER A 39 38.66 4.69 -5.29
N GLN A 40 39.21 5.74 -4.68
CA GLN A 40 39.25 5.87 -3.21
C GLN A 40 37.85 5.99 -2.61
N THR A 41 36.94 6.73 -3.26
CA THR A 41 35.55 6.87 -2.79
C THR A 41 34.80 5.55 -2.86
N ALA A 42 34.95 4.80 -3.95
CA ALA A 42 34.32 3.49 -4.10
C ALA A 42 34.89 2.48 -3.09
N ALA A 43 36.20 2.48 -2.85
CA ALA A 43 36.84 1.62 -1.86
C ALA A 43 36.33 1.90 -0.44
N ALA A 44 36.30 3.17 -0.03
CA ALA A 44 35.74 3.56 1.27
C ALA A 44 34.27 3.17 1.40
N TYR A 45 33.48 3.33 0.34
CA TYR A 45 32.08 2.91 0.34
C TYR A 45 31.94 1.38 0.46
N SER A 46 32.76 0.60 -0.25
CA SER A 46 32.72 -0.87 -0.13
C SER A 46 33.09 -1.35 1.26
N GLU A 47 34.08 -0.73 1.91
CA GLU A 47 34.46 -1.07 3.29
C GLU A 47 33.30 -0.80 4.26
N LEU A 48 32.67 0.37 4.17
CA LEU A 48 31.50 0.70 4.98
C LEU A 48 30.31 -0.24 4.71
N LEU A 49 30.11 -0.62 3.45
CA LEU A 49 29.04 -1.53 3.07
C LEU A 49 29.29 -2.93 3.65
N ASP A 50 30.53 -3.42 3.59
CA ASP A 50 30.91 -4.73 4.14
C ASP A 50 30.73 -4.78 5.66
N GLU A 51 31.05 -3.70 6.39
CA GLU A 51 30.78 -3.59 7.83
C GLU A 51 29.29 -3.68 8.15
N VAL A 52 28.44 -2.91 7.45
CA VAL A 52 26.98 -2.93 7.65
C VAL A 52 26.38 -4.29 7.26
N LEU A 53 26.86 -4.89 6.17
CA LEU A 53 26.40 -6.21 5.74
C LEU A 53 26.76 -7.29 6.75
N LEU A 54 27.97 -7.21 7.33
CA LEU A 54 28.40 -8.17 8.34
C LEU A 54 27.52 -8.10 9.60
N ASP A 55 27.17 -6.90 10.06
CA ASP A 55 26.27 -6.74 11.22
C ASP A 55 24.91 -7.42 10.98
N VAL A 56 24.31 -7.18 9.80
CA VAL A 56 23.03 -7.81 9.43
C VAL A 56 23.18 -9.33 9.32
N ALA A 57 24.27 -9.82 8.72
CA ALA A 57 24.50 -11.24 8.54
C ALA A 57 24.69 -11.97 9.88
N VAL A 58 25.43 -11.36 10.82
CA VAL A 58 25.66 -11.93 12.16
C VAL A 58 24.38 -11.95 12.97
N GLU A 59 23.55 -10.90 12.92
CA GLU A 59 22.27 -10.87 13.63
C GLU A 59 21.31 -11.92 13.05
N ALA A 60 21.17 -12.01 11.72
CA ALA A 60 20.36 -13.04 11.08
C ALA A 60 20.85 -14.46 11.42
N HIS A 61 22.17 -14.68 11.45
CA HIS A 61 22.74 -15.96 11.86
C HIS A 61 22.44 -16.28 13.33
N ARG A 62 22.57 -15.29 14.21
CA ARG A 62 22.24 -15.41 15.64
C ARG A 62 20.77 -15.78 15.82
N GLU A 63 19.86 -15.08 15.17
CA GLU A 63 18.42 -15.36 15.22
C GLU A 63 18.10 -16.78 14.77
N ALA A 64 18.70 -17.23 13.66
CA ALA A 64 18.52 -18.59 13.15
C ALA A 64 19.03 -19.65 14.15
N LYS A 65 20.22 -19.42 14.74
CA LYS A 65 20.85 -20.36 15.67
C LYS A 65 20.13 -20.45 17.03
N LEU A 66 19.52 -19.35 17.46
CA LEU A 66 18.73 -19.28 18.69
C LEU A 66 17.25 -19.65 18.48
N GLY A 67 16.81 -19.87 17.24
CA GLY A 67 15.41 -20.14 16.91
C GLY A 67 14.49 -18.93 17.12
N LEU A 68 15.04 -17.71 17.06
CA LEU A 68 14.30 -16.45 17.18
C LEU A 68 13.83 -15.92 15.82
N ALA A 69 14.34 -16.48 14.72
CA ALA A 69 13.96 -16.08 13.38
C ALA A 69 12.45 -16.29 13.15
N PRO A 70 11.76 -15.33 12.50
CA PRO A 70 10.35 -15.49 12.20
C PRO A 70 10.12 -16.71 11.30
N PRO A 71 9.00 -17.43 11.47
CA PRO A 71 8.67 -18.53 10.58
C PRO A 71 8.55 -18.00 9.14
N PRO A 72 8.89 -18.81 8.13
CA PRO A 72 8.69 -18.41 6.74
C PRO A 72 7.24 -17.99 6.53
N PRO A 73 6.98 -16.95 5.71
CA PRO A 73 5.61 -16.55 5.44
C PRO A 73 4.84 -17.75 4.90
N PRO A 74 3.64 -18.04 5.41
CA PRO A 74 2.85 -19.14 4.90
C PRO A 74 2.60 -18.91 3.40
N PRO A 75 2.50 -19.97 2.59
CA PRO A 75 2.08 -19.84 1.20
C PRO A 75 0.78 -19.03 1.16
N ALA A 76 0.68 -18.11 0.20
CA ALA A 76 -0.50 -17.26 0.06
C ALA A 76 -1.76 -18.16 0.11
N PRO A 77 -2.67 -17.94 1.08
CA PRO A 77 -3.83 -18.78 1.19
C PRO A 77 -4.65 -18.66 -0.10
N PRO A 78 -5.28 -19.74 -0.58
CA PRO A 78 -6.22 -19.64 -1.68
C PRO A 78 -7.28 -18.58 -1.33
N PRO A 79 -7.82 -17.85 -2.31
CA PRO A 79 -8.87 -16.88 -2.06
C PRO A 79 -9.99 -17.55 -1.24
N PRO A 80 -10.53 -16.86 -0.21
CA PRO A 80 -11.52 -17.44 0.66
C PRO A 80 -12.69 -17.94 -0.19
N ARG A 81 -12.96 -19.26 -0.10
CA ARG A 81 -14.12 -19.85 -0.75
C ARG A 81 -15.36 -19.38 0.01
N PRO A 82 -16.44 -18.97 -0.68
CA PRO A 82 -17.73 -18.77 -0.05
C PRO A 82 -18.09 -20.04 0.73
N LEU A 83 -18.51 -19.90 1.99
CA LEU A 83 -19.00 -21.03 2.76
C LEU A 83 -20.29 -21.57 2.11
N ASP A 84 -20.43 -22.88 2.08
CA ASP A 84 -21.67 -23.51 1.64
C ASP A 84 -22.81 -23.08 2.58
N PRO A 85 -23.99 -22.71 2.04
CA PRO A 85 -25.13 -22.35 2.87
C PRO A 85 -25.51 -23.50 3.81
N LEU A 86 -25.64 -23.20 5.10
CA LEU A 86 -26.15 -24.18 6.07
C LEU A 86 -27.57 -24.67 5.67
N PRO A 87 -27.94 -25.92 5.99
CA PRO A 87 -29.29 -26.43 5.71
C PRO A 87 -30.36 -25.54 6.34
N GLY A 88 -31.21 -24.93 5.50
CA GLY A 88 -32.28 -24.01 5.93
C GLY A 88 -31.91 -22.52 5.91
N ALA A 89 -30.66 -22.16 5.62
CA ALA A 89 -30.25 -20.77 5.49
C ALA A 89 -30.68 -20.19 4.13
N ARG A 90 -31.43 -19.08 4.15
CA ARG A 90 -31.73 -18.29 2.95
C ARG A 90 -30.60 -17.27 2.70
N GLY A 91 -29.50 -17.72 2.11
CA GLY A 91 -28.41 -16.86 1.65
C GLY A 91 -27.04 -17.16 2.29
N PRO A 92 -26.01 -16.33 1.99
CA PRO A 92 -24.67 -16.47 2.53
C PRO A 92 -24.72 -16.41 4.07
N THR A 93 -24.15 -17.43 4.71
CA THR A 93 -24.10 -17.57 6.17
C THR A 93 -22.70 -17.20 6.65
N ASP A 94 -22.61 -16.52 7.80
CA ASP A 94 -21.34 -16.16 8.41
C ASP A 94 -20.64 -17.40 9.05
N VAL A 95 -19.47 -17.18 9.64
CA VAL A 95 -18.68 -18.21 10.33
C VAL A 95 -19.43 -18.85 11.52
N PHE A 96 -20.46 -18.18 12.03
CA PHE A 96 -21.32 -18.66 13.12
C PHE A 96 -22.64 -19.27 12.62
N GLY A 97 -22.83 -19.41 11.31
CA GLY A 97 -24.06 -19.94 10.73
C GLY A 97 -25.25 -18.97 10.77
N GLN A 98 -25.01 -17.67 11.03
CA GLN A 98 -26.06 -16.65 11.03
C GLN A 98 -26.28 -16.11 9.61
N ALA A 99 -27.54 -15.99 9.21
CA ALA A 99 -27.91 -15.34 7.96
C ALA A 99 -27.89 -13.82 8.17
N HIS A 100 -26.97 -13.11 7.52
CA HIS A 100 -26.97 -11.66 7.58
C HIS A 100 -28.14 -11.09 6.78
N PRO A 101 -28.92 -10.13 7.35
CA PRO A 101 -29.98 -9.49 6.61
C PRO A 101 -29.41 -8.71 5.42
N PRO A 102 -30.13 -8.65 4.28
CA PRO A 102 -29.66 -7.98 3.06
C PRO A 102 -29.46 -6.46 3.24
N SER A 103 -29.98 -5.89 4.32
CA SER A 103 -29.77 -4.49 4.69
C SER A 103 -29.48 -4.41 6.19
N ALA A 104 -28.35 -3.79 6.54
CA ALA A 104 -27.96 -3.53 7.92
C ALA A 104 -28.81 -2.38 8.50
N MET A 105 -29.89 -2.71 9.19
CA MET A 105 -30.84 -1.75 9.78
C MET A 105 -30.43 -1.25 11.18
N GLU A 106 -29.39 -1.82 11.77
CA GLU A 106 -28.87 -1.43 13.09
C GLU A 106 -28.57 0.08 13.13
N GLN A 107 -29.01 0.77 14.18
CA GLN A 107 -28.77 2.21 14.30
C GLN A 107 -27.47 2.50 15.03
N ILE A 108 -26.55 3.18 14.33
CA ILE A 108 -25.26 3.62 14.85
C ILE A 108 -25.30 5.14 15.05
N THR A 109 -24.75 5.62 16.17
CA THR A 109 -24.66 7.05 16.46
C THR A 109 -23.45 7.66 15.74
N CYS A 110 -23.68 8.67 14.89
CA CYS A 110 -22.58 9.39 14.26
C CYS A 110 -21.80 10.20 15.30
N MET A 111 -20.51 9.91 15.45
CA MET A 111 -19.64 10.58 16.42
C MET A 111 -19.40 12.06 16.11
N LYS A 112 -19.61 12.52 14.86
CA LYS A 112 -19.46 13.94 14.50
C LYS A 112 -20.70 14.78 14.78
N CYS A 113 -21.91 14.26 14.53
CA CYS A 113 -23.14 15.06 14.64
C CYS A 113 -24.18 14.52 15.63
N GLY A 114 -23.89 13.41 16.31
CA GLY A 114 -24.75 12.79 17.33
C GLY A 114 -26.04 12.15 16.80
N ARG A 115 -26.32 12.19 15.49
CA ARG A 115 -27.53 11.58 14.92
C ARG A 115 -27.41 10.06 14.86
N LYS A 116 -28.50 9.37 15.21
CA LYS A 116 -28.67 7.94 14.97
C LYS A 116 -28.94 7.70 13.48
N VAL A 117 -28.16 6.82 12.86
CA VAL A 117 -28.21 6.52 11.42
C VAL A 117 -28.15 5.01 11.25
N ALA A 118 -29.00 4.44 10.38
CA ALA A 118 -28.91 3.02 10.05
C ALA A 118 -27.54 2.69 9.44
N ALA A 119 -26.94 1.57 9.84
CA ALA A 119 -25.61 1.12 9.43
C ALA A 119 -25.45 1.08 7.91
N GLY A 120 -26.45 0.54 7.20
CA GLY A 120 -26.48 0.50 5.73
C GLY A 120 -26.57 1.87 5.04
N ARG A 121 -26.82 2.96 5.78
CA ARG A 121 -26.90 4.35 5.26
C ARG A 121 -25.82 5.25 5.86
N PHE A 122 -24.83 4.68 6.55
CA PHE A 122 -23.79 5.46 7.21
C PHE A 122 -22.85 6.14 6.20
N ALA A 123 -22.49 5.47 5.09
CA ALA A 123 -21.66 6.08 4.05
C ALA A 123 -22.33 7.31 3.38
N PRO A 124 -23.58 7.23 2.86
CA PRO A 124 -24.30 8.42 2.37
C PRO A 124 -24.50 9.51 3.43
N HIS A 125 -24.53 9.14 4.71
CA HIS A 125 -24.54 10.09 5.82
C HIS A 125 -23.20 10.81 5.96
N LEU A 126 -22.07 10.08 5.95
CA LEU A 126 -20.72 10.64 6.07
C LEU A 126 -20.42 11.62 4.92
N GLU A 127 -20.84 11.33 3.69
CA GLU A 127 -20.74 12.27 2.56
C GLU A 127 -21.35 13.64 2.88
N LYS A 128 -22.51 13.64 3.55
CA LYS A 128 -23.22 14.88 3.94
C LYS A 128 -22.71 15.47 5.26
N CYS A 129 -22.26 14.64 6.19
CA CYS A 129 -21.85 15.02 7.53
C CYS A 129 -20.40 15.51 7.59
N LEU A 130 -19.52 14.94 6.76
CA LEU A 130 -18.12 15.32 6.62
C LEU A 130 -17.89 16.29 5.45
N GLY A 131 -18.74 16.26 4.41
CA GLY A 131 -18.57 16.99 3.15
C GLY A 131 -18.71 18.52 3.20
N GLY A 132 -18.45 19.15 4.35
CA GLY A 132 -17.96 20.53 4.51
C GLY A 132 -18.80 21.72 4.02
N GLY A 133 -19.76 21.56 3.10
CA GLY A 133 -20.30 22.71 2.35
C GLY A 133 -21.67 23.22 2.76
N ARG A 134 -22.46 22.44 3.52
CA ARG A 134 -23.90 22.77 3.75
C ARG A 134 -24.27 23.15 5.18
N GLN A 135 -23.33 23.05 6.11
CA GLN A 135 -23.52 23.42 7.54
C GLN A 135 -23.03 24.85 7.83
N SER A 136 -21.99 25.33 7.13
CA SER A 136 -21.48 26.71 7.25
C SER A 136 -22.55 27.76 6.88
N SER A 137 -23.29 27.54 5.78
CA SER A 137 -24.37 28.46 5.37
C SER A 137 -25.49 28.57 6.41
N ARG A 138 -25.81 27.48 7.12
CA ARG A 138 -26.84 27.47 8.17
C ARG A 138 -26.38 28.14 9.47
N GLN A 139 -25.08 28.16 9.75
CA GLN A 139 -24.50 28.89 10.88
C GLN A 139 -24.38 30.39 10.62
N ALA A 140 -24.15 30.80 9.37
CA ALA A 140 -24.18 32.22 8.98
C ALA A 140 -25.59 32.84 9.13
N THR A 141 -26.66 32.12 8.77
CA THR A 141 -28.04 32.63 8.89
C THR A 141 -28.50 32.82 10.34
N ARG A 142 -27.90 32.13 11.32
CA ARG A 142 -28.25 32.30 12.74
C ARG A 142 -27.49 33.43 13.45
N ARG A 143 -26.45 34.00 12.84
CA ARG A 143 -25.69 35.13 13.41
C ARG A 143 -26.13 36.50 12.88
N GLY A 144 -26.92 36.54 11.81
CA GLY A 144 -27.49 37.77 11.23
C GLY A 144 -28.96 38.03 11.58
N ALA A 145 -29.54 37.23 12.47
CA ALA A 145 -30.87 37.43 13.04
C ALA A 145 -30.73 37.48 14.56
N GLY A 146 -30.18 38.59 15.04
CA GLY A 146 -30.10 39.00 16.43
C GLY A 146 -30.25 40.51 16.47
#